data_AF-A0AAV8VEZ6-F1
#
_entry.id   AF-A0AAV8VEZ6-F1
#
_cell.length_a   1.000
_cell.length_b   1.000
_cell.length_c   1.000
_cell.angle_alpha   90.00
_cell.angle_beta   90.00
_cell.angle_gamma   90.00
#
_symmetry.space_group_name_H-M   'P 1'
#
loop_
_entity.id
_entity.type
_entity.pdbx_description
1 polymer ?
#
loop_
_entity_poly.entity_id
_entity_poly.type
_entity_poly.pdbx_seq_one_letter_code
_entity_poly.pdbx_strand_id
1 'polypeptide(L)'
;MSDNAESFSIPAEIKQEAQEATLRLLPAKSKRVYEKEMVEFDNWRKKRGLGEGAITEEVLLAYFFNVEKHFAASSMWTKYSMLKSMLKVHKGIDISKYDGKCTTQHVGINTISKTFSKLASFLGLPDPESFTGHGMRRSSPTLLANAGGDITTVKRHGGWKSTTVAENYIEESLSSKMAIAEKIQVLPNVGEVVGPSSTSETPHRVNLNPGQNNKVVFELNVNIHNNSKGRFYNRSITPYSRNSLSRSL
;
A
#
# COMPACT_ATOMS: atom_id res chain seq x y z
N MET A 1 29.65 18.26 -56.70
CA MET A 1 28.21 18.08 -56.41
C MET A 1 28.07 18.34 -54.92
N SER A 2 27.54 19.51 -54.57
CA SER A 2 27.40 19.96 -53.18
C SER A 2 26.02 19.54 -52.69
N ASP A 3 25.96 18.55 -51.80
CA ASP A 3 24.73 18.19 -51.11
C ASP A 3 24.48 19.20 -49.98
N ASN A 4 23.62 20.17 -50.29
CA ASN A 4 23.08 21.15 -49.37
C ASN A 4 22.11 20.44 -48.41
N ALA A 5 22.57 20.06 -47.23
CA ALA A 5 21.70 19.59 -46.15
C ALA A 5 20.86 20.77 -45.64
N GLU A 6 19.69 20.98 -46.23
CA GLU A 6 18.67 21.88 -45.70
C GLU A 6 18.35 21.50 -44.26
N SER A 7 18.80 22.33 -43.31
CA SER A 7 18.45 22.17 -41.91
C SER A 7 16.95 22.41 -41.75
N PHE A 8 16.18 21.34 -41.62
CA PHE A 8 14.75 21.41 -41.34
C PHE A 8 14.54 22.02 -39.94
N SER A 9 14.41 23.35 -39.88
CA SER A 9 14.23 24.08 -38.62
C SER A 9 12.77 24.06 -38.22
N ILE A 10 12.45 23.37 -37.13
CA ILE A 10 11.09 23.33 -36.59
C ILE A 10 10.69 24.77 -36.16
N PRO A 11 9.54 25.27 -36.63
CA PRO A 11 9.02 26.59 -36.27
C PRO A 11 8.89 26.76 -34.75
N ALA A 12 9.13 27.99 -34.26
CA ALA A 12 9.11 28.31 -32.83
C ALA A 12 7.75 28.02 -32.18
N GLU A 13 6.66 28.21 -32.92
CA GLU A 13 5.29 27.96 -32.46
C GLU A 13 5.07 26.48 -32.12
N ILE A 14 5.53 25.56 -32.97
CA ILE A 14 5.46 24.12 -32.72
C ILE A 14 6.32 23.72 -31.52
N LYS A 15 7.49 24.35 -31.34
CA LYS A 15 8.34 24.13 -30.15
C LYS A 15 7.65 24.59 -28.87
N GLN A 16 6.94 25.72 -28.92
CA GLN A 16 6.20 26.26 -27.79
C GLN A 16 4.99 25.39 -27.43
N GLU A 17 4.22 24.94 -28.42
CA GLU A 17 3.09 24.04 -28.20
C GLU A 17 3.55 22.69 -27.59
N ALA A 18 4.67 22.15 -28.08
CA ALA A 18 5.27 20.95 -27.51
C ALA A 18 5.75 21.16 -26.06
N GLN A 19 6.32 22.33 -25.73
CA GLN A 19 6.71 22.68 -24.36
C GLN A 19 5.49 22.79 -23.44
N GLU A 20 4.41 23.42 -23.91
CA GLU A 20 3.16 23.55 -23.13
C GLU A 20 2.51 22.18 -22.89
N ALA A 21 2.45 21.32 -23.91
CA ALA A 21 1.98 19.95 -23.79
C ALA A 21 2.83 19.15 -22.79
N THR A 22 4.14 19.36 -22.77
CA THR A 22 5.07 18.71 -21.83
C THR A 22 4.85 19.21 -20.40
N LEU A 23 4.59 20.50 -20.18
CA LEU A 23 4.26 21.06 -18.87
C LEU A 23 2.95 20.51 -18.30
N ARG A 24 1.98 20.20 -19.18
CA ARG A 24 0.70 19.56 -18.80
C ARG A 24 0.86 18.11 -18.34
N LEU A 25 2.02 17.47 -18.54
CA LEU A 25 2.31 16.14 -18.01
C LEU A 25 2.49 16.13 -16.49
N LEU A 26 2.79 17.29 -15.88
CA LEU A 26 2.87 17.39 -14.43
C LEU A 26 1.46 17.32 -13.79
N PRO A 27 1.29 16.66 -12.64
CA PRO A 27 -0.03 16.57 -12.03
C PRO A 27 -0.52 17.95 -11.59
N ALA A 28 -1.62 18.43 -12.18
CA ALA A 28 -2.14 19.78 -11.96
C ALA A 28 -2.40 20.11 -10.48
N LYS A 29 -2.89 19.14 -9.71
CA LYS A 29 -3.22 19.32 -8.28
C LYS A 29 -1.99 19.44 -7.38
N SER A 30 -0.86 18.84 -7.75
CA SER A 30 0.35 18.77 -6.91
C SER A 30 1.53 19.53 -7.50
N LYS A 31 1.33 20.34 -8.54
CA LYS A 31 2.38 21.07 -9.25
C LYS A 31 3.31 21.85 -8.31
N ARG A 32 2.75 22.56 -7.33
CA ARG A 32 3.51 23.33 -6.33
C ARG A 32 4.53 22.49 -5.56
N VAL A 33 4.19 21.24 -5.25
CA VAL A 33 5.08 20.34 -4.50
C VAL A 33 6.26 19.91 -5.39
N TYR A 34 6.00 19.66 -6.66
CA TYR A 34 7.03 19.32 -7.65
C TYR A 34 7.98 20.51 -7.89
N GLU A 35 7.43 21.71 -8.04
CA GLU A 35 8.21 22.95 -8.16
C GLU A 35 9.10 23.18 -6.93
N LYS A 36 8.55 22.98 -5.73
CA LYS A 36 9.31 23.07 -4.48
C LYS A 36 10.48 22.08 -4.45
N GLU A 37 10.27 20.83 -4.83
CA GLU A 37 11.32 19.81 -4.88
C GLU A 37 12.46 20.22 -5.83
N MET A 38 12.10 20.78 -6.99
CA MET A 38 13.08 21.25 -7.97
C MET A 38 13.90 22.42 -7.44
N VAL A 39 13.27 23.36 -6.73
CA VAL A 39 13.95 24.48 -6.07
C VAL A 39 14.88 23.99 -4.95
N GLU A 40 14.47 23.02 -4.14
CA GLU A 40 15.32 22.41 -3.12
C GLU A 40 16.57 21.77 -3.75
N PHE A 41 16.41 21.05 -4.86
CA PHE A 41 17.52 20.48 -5.61
C PHE A 41 18.47 21.54 -6.18
N ASP A 42 17.94 22.58 -6.84
CA ASP A 42 18.78 23.64 -7.40
C ASP A 42 19.49 24.47 -6.31
N ASN A 43 18.88 24.69 -5.15
CA ASN A 43 19.54 25.30 -3.99
C ASN A 43 20.68 24.43 -3.46
N TRP A 44 20.46 23.11 -3.35
CA TRP A 44 21.51 22.17 -2.94
C TRP A 44 22.70 22.18 -3.91
N ARG A 45 22.43 22.26 -5.22
CA ARG A 45 23.45 22.37 -6.27
C ARG A 45 24.25 23.66 -6.15
N LYS A 46 23.56 24.81 -6.02
CA LYS A 46 24.19 26.12 -5.85
C LYS A 46 25.11 26.15 -4.63
N LYS A 47 24.68 25.56 -3.51
CA LYS A 47 25.49 25.45 -2.29
C LYS A 47 26.80 24.67 -2.50
N ARG A 48 26.84 23.74 -3.45
CA ARG A 48 28.04 22.96 -3.80
C ARG A 48 28.83 23.52 -4.99
N GLY A 49 28.45 24.70 -5.51
CA GLY A 49 29.12 25.32 -6.64
C GLY A 49 28.89 24.61 -7.98
N LEU A 50 27.83 23.79 -8.10
CA LEU A 50 27.52 23.06 -9.33
C LEU A 50 26.69 23.93 -10.28
N GLY A 51 27.25 24.24 -11.46
CA GLY A 51 26.58 25.03 -12.52
C GLY A 51 25.48 24.27 -13.27
N GLU A 52 24.68 24.98 -14.08
CA GLU A 52 23.45 24.48 -14.73
C GLU A 52 23.66 23.24 -15.62
N GLY A 53 24.80 23.14 -16.32
CA GLY A 53 25.12 22.05 -17.25
C GLY A 53 25.58 20.72 -16.63
N ALA A 54 25.68 20.62 -15.30
CA ALA A 54 26.24 19.46 -14.60
C ALA A 54 25.18 18.61 -13.86
N ILE A 55 24.04 18.31 -14.49
CA ILE A 55 23.07 17.35 -13.91
C ILE A 55 23.42 15.95 -14.45
N THR A 56 24.48 15.36 -13.90
CA THR A 56 24.92 14.00 -14.22
C THR A 56 24.32 12.99 -13.25
N GLU A 57 24.48 11.69 -13.53
CA GLU A 57 24.06 10.61 -12.64
C GLU A 57 24.70 10.76 -11.25
N GLU A 58 25.99 11.13 -11.18
CA GLU A 58 26.74 11.29 -9.94
C GLU A 58 26.17 12.40 -9.05
N VAL A 59 25.78 13.52 -9.66
CA VAL A 59 25.19 14.65 -8.93
C VAL A 59 23.84 14.28 -8.34
N LEU A 60 23.03 13.54 -9.10
CA LEU A 60 21.73 13.05 -8.63
C LEU A 60 21.89 12.01 -7.52
N LEU A 61 22.84 11.07 -7.66
CA LEU A 61 23.13 10.08 -6.63
C LEU A 61 23.61 10.75 -5.33
N ALA A 62 24.53 11.72 -5.42
CA ALA A 62 25.01 12.46 -4.26
C ALA A 62 23.89 13.26 -3.57
N TYR A 63 22.93 13.79 -4.34
CA TYR A 63 21.75 14.44 -3.80
C TYR A 63 20.85 13.43 -3.06
N PHE A 64 20.46 12.33 -3.70
CA PHE A 64 19.57 11.34 -3.08
C PHE A 64 20.21 10.68 -1.86
N PHE A 65 21.51 10.40 -1.88
CA PHE A 65 22.24 9.89 -0.73
C PHE A 65 22.21 10.88 0.46
N ASN A 66 22.20 12.19 0.19
CA ASN A 66 22.07 13.18 1.26
C ASN A 66 20.64 13.28 1.78
N VAL A 67 19.64 13.19 0.90
CA VAL A 67 18.22 13.21 1.26
C VAL A 67 17.84 11.94 2.05
N GLU A 68 18.45 10.78 1.78
CA GLU A 68 18.12 9.49 2.42
C GLU A 68 18.28 9.53 3.93
N LYS A 69 19.27 10.29 4.40
CA LYS A 69 19.56 10.48 5.82
C LYS A 69 18.41 11.13 6.60
N HIS A 70 17.45 11.75 5.90
CA HIS A 70 16.39 12.54 6.50
C HIS A 70 14.98 11.99 6.21
N PHE A 71 14.82 11.03 5.30
CA PHE A 71 13.51 10.57 4.85
C PHE A 71 13.41 9.04 4.78
N ALA A 72 12.25 8.50 5.15
CA ALA A 72 11.93 7.08 4.93
C ALA A 72 11.88 6.73 3.43
N ALA A 73 12.09 5.46 3.09
CA ALA A 73 12.17 4.99 1.70
C ALA A 73 10.96 5.36 0.82
N SER A 74 9.73 5.36 1.37
CA SER A 74 8.52 5.78 0.64
C SER A 74 8.49 7.29 0.35
N SER A 75 8.94 8.11 1.29
CA SER A 75 9.10 9.55 1.13
C SER A 75 10.23 9.89 0.15
N MET A 76 11.33 9.12 0.20
CA MET A 76 12.41 9.21 -0.76
C MET A 76 11.93 8.94 -2.19
N TRP A 77 11.16 7.87 -2.40
CA TRP A 77 10.59 7.55 -3.70
C TRP A 77 9.70 8.68 -4.24
N THR A 78 8.97 9.34 -3.35
CA THR A 78 8.14 10.49 -3.68
C THR A 78 9.00 11.66 -4.18
N LYS A 79 10.06 12.02 -3.45
CA LYS A 79 11.04 13.05 -3.86
C LYS A 79 11.72 12.71 -5.19
N TYR A 80 12.18 11.46 -5.34
CA TYR A 80 12.74 10.94 -6.59
C TYR A 80 11.77 11.11 -7.76
N SER A 81 10.51 10.70 -7.59
CA SER A 81 9.50 10.75 -8.65
C SER A 81 9.14 12.19 -9.05
N MET A 82 9.09 13.10 -8.07
CA MET A 82 8.89 14.54 -8.31
C MET A 82 10.05 15.12 -9.11
N LEU A 83 11.29 14.91 -8.64
CA LEU A 83 12.48 15.43 -9.29
C LEU A 83 12.67 14.84 -10.69
N LYS A 84 12.43 13.54 -10.87
CA LYS A 84 12.41 12.86 -12.18
C LYS A 84 11.50 13.55 -13.17
N SER A 85 10.27 13.85 -12.74
CA SER A 85 9.27 14.50 -13.59
C SER A 85 9.68 15.92 -13.93
N MET A 86 10.20 16.67 -12.95
CA MET A 86 10.65 18.05 -13.16
C MET A 86 11.86 18.13 -14.08
N LEU A 87 12.84 17.25 -13.93
CA LEU A 87 14.02 17.19 -14.80
C LEU A 87 13.63 16.83 -16.24
N LYS A 88 12.70 15.89 -16.42
CA LYS A 88 12.20 15.51 -17.74
C LYS A 88 11.45 16.66 -18.41
N VAL A 89 10.58 17.36 -17.68
CA VAL A 89 9.70 18.41 -18.22
C VAL A 89 10.45 19.72 -18.44
N HIS A 90 11.22 20.19 -17.46
CA HIS A 90 11.86 21.51 -17.52
C HIS A 90 13.27 21.52 -18.11
N LYS A 91 14.01 20.42 -17.98
CA LYS A 91 15.41 20.33 -18.42
C LYS A 91 15.61 19.31 -19.54
N GLY A 92 14.57 18.57 -19.95
CA GLY A 92 14.66 17.52 -20.97
C GLY A 92 15.54 16.33 -20.57
N ILE A 93 15.88 16.19 -19.29
CA ILE A 93 16.79 15.16 -18.79
C ILE A 93 15.96 13.95 -18.36
N ASP A 94 16.09 12.85 -19.10
CA ASP A 94 15.43 11.59 -18.73
C ASP A 94 16.35 10.71 -17.88
N ILE A 95 16.20 10.83 -16.57
CA ILE A 95 16.98 10.06 -15.60
C ILE A 95 16.62 8.56 -15.57
N SER A 96 15.57 8.13 -16.30
CA SER A 96 15.28 6.70 -16.45
C SER A 96 16.31 5.97 -17.31
N LYS A 97 17.14 6.71 -18.07
CA LYS A 97 18.22 6.17 -18.88
C LYS A 97 19.46 5.79 -18.05
N TYR A 98 19.51 6.17 -16.78
CA TYR A 98 20.58 5.78 -15.84
C TYR A 98 20.31 4.37 -15.30
N ASP A 99 20.33 3.39 -16.22
CA ASP A 99 19.74 2.06 -16.05
C ASP A 99 20.59 1.10 -15.18
N GLY A 100 21.64 1.60 -14.52
CA GLY A 100 22.56 0.77 -13.72
C GLY A 100 22.20 0.63 -12.24
N LYS A 101 21.39 1.54 -11.68
CA LYS A 101 21.27 1.66 -10.20
C LYS A 101 19.86 1.88 -9.66
N CYS A 102 18.88 2.30 -10.46
CA CYS A 102 17.50 2.56 -10.01
C CYS A 102 16.48 2.16 -11.09
N THR A 103 16.09 0.89 -11.12
CA THR A 103 15.09 0.39 -12.10
C THR A 103 13.67 0.50 -11.56
N THR A 104 12.74 1.08 -12.32
CA THR A 104 11.29 0.92 -12.06
C THR A 104 10.84 -0.46 -12.53
N GLN A 105 10.81 -1.45 -11.63
CA GLN A 105 10.18 -2.73 -11.94
C GLN A 105 8.67 -2.61 -11.72
N HIS A 106 7.90 -2.74 -12.81
CA HIS A 106 6.45 -2.87 -12.73
C HIS A 106 6.12 -4.26 -12.21
N VAL A 107 5.75 -4.36 -10.94
CA VAL A 107 5.33 -5.62 -10.32
C VAL A 107 3.83 -5.82 -10.56
N GLY A 108 3.46 -6.84 -11.31
CA GLY A 108 2.06 -7.18 -11.55
C GLY A 108 1.36 -7.70 -10.29
N ILE A 109 0.03 -7.53 -10.24
CA ILE A 109 -0.80 -8.01 -9.11
C ILE A 109 -0.63 -9.52 -8.85
N ASN A 110 -0.42 -10.31 -9.91
CA ASN A 110 -0.17 -11.75 -9.81
C ASN A 110 1.17 -12.05 -9.15
N THR A 111 2.18 -11.22 -9.38
CA THR A 111 3.50 -11.36 -8.75
C THR A 111 3.40 -11.08 -7.26
N ILE A 112 2.76 -9.97 -6.88
CA ILE A 112 2.54 -9.63 -5.46
C ILE A 112 1.71 -10.70 -4.76
N SER A 113 0.66 -11.22 -5.41
CA SER A 113 -0.19 -12.27 -4.85
C SER A 113 0.59 -13.56 -4.56
N LYS A 114 1.54 -13.94 -5.43
CA LYS A 114 2.39 -15.14 -5.27
C LYS A 114 3.56 -14.96 -4.31
N THR A 115 3.93 -13.73 -3.97
CA THR A 115 5.03 -13.47 -3.01
C THR A 115 4.79 -14.14 -1.66
N PHE A 116 3.53 -14.15 -1.19
CA PHE A 116 3.16 -14.74 0.09
C PHE A 116 3.29 -16.27 0.09
N SER A 117 2.86 -16.95 -0.98
CA SER A 117 3.10 -18.39 -1.17
C SER A 117 4.59 -18.70 -1.20
N LYS A 118 5.39 -17.95 -1.97
CA LYS A 118 6.85 -18.13 -2.00
C LYS A 118 7.50 -17.95 -0.63
N LEU A 119 7.04 -16.96 0.14
CA LEU A 119 7.54 -16.72 1.49
C LEU A 119 7.16 -17.87 2.43
N ALA A 120 5.94 -18.39 2.35
CA ALA A 120 5.50 -19.54 3.13
C ALA A 120 6.33 -20.79 2.80
N SER A 121 6.61 -21.05 1.51
CA SER A 121 7.51 -22.13 1.09
C SER A 121 8.94 -21.94 1.62
N PHE A 122 9.46 -20.71 1.57
CA PHE A 122 10.79 -20.40 2.09
C PHE A 122 10.89 -20.62 3.60
N LEU A 123 9.82 -20.30 4.34
CA LEU A 123 9.73 -20.51 5.79
C LEU A 123 9.35 -21.94 6.19
N GLY A 124 9.07 -22.83 5.23
CA GLY A 124 8.67 -24.22 5.50
C GLY A 124 7.28 -24.38 6.11
N LEU A 125 6.37 -23.43 5.87
CA LEU A 125 5.00 -23.49 6.38
C LEU A 125 4.15 -24.52 5.62
N PRO A 126 3.18 -25.18 6.27
CA PRO A 126 2.27 -26.10 5.61
C PRO A 126 1.37 -25.36 4.61
N ASP A 127 1.05 -26.03 3.50
CA ASP A 127 0.18 -25.54 2.42
C ASP A 127 0.50 -24.10 1.93
N PRO A 128 1.69 -23.85 1.35
CA PRO A 128 2.08 -22.52 0.89
C PRO A 128 1.11 -21.87 -0.11
N GLU A 129 0.41 -22.65 -0.91
CA GLU A 129 -0.54 -22.16 -1.93
C GLU A 129 -1.76 -21.46 -1.33
N SER A 130 -2.08 -21.77 -0.07
CA SER A 130 -3.15 -21.10 0.68
C SER A 130 -2.79 -19.66 1.09
N PHE A 131 -1.50 -19.31 1.12
CA PHE A 131 -1.00 -17.97 1.45
C PHE A 131 -1.13 -17.05 0.24
N THR A 132 -2.34 -16.55 0.03
CA THR A 132 -2.65 -15.62 -1.06
C THR A 132 -2.62 -14.16 -0.60
N GLY A 133 -2.43 -13.24 -1.56
CA GLY A 133 -2.58 -11.80 -1.28
C GLY A 133 -3.98 -11.42 -0.78
N HIS A 134 -5.03 -12.17 -1.18
CA HIS A 134 -6.38 -11.98 -0.65
C HIS A 134 -6.48 -12.40 0.82
N GLY A 135 -5.87 -13.53 1.19
CA GLY A 135 -5.78 -14.00 2.58
C GLY A 135 -5.13 -12.94 3.47
N MET A 136 -3.98 -12.40 3.06
CA MET A 136 -3.31 -11.31 3.80
C MET A 136 -4.24 -10.09 3.99
N ARG A 137 -4.94 -9.69 2.93
CA ARG A 137 -5.91 -8.57 3.00
C ARG A 137 -7.06 -8.85 3.96
N ARG A 138 -7.48 -10.10 4.17
CA ARG A 138 -8.52 -10.48 5.15
C ARG A 138 -7.97 -10.51 6.57
N SER A 139 -6.75 -11.02 6.77
CA SER A 139 -6.12 -11.11 8.09
C SER A 139 -5.79 -9.74 8.68
N SER A 140 -5.39 -8.78 7.86
CA SER A 140 -4.97 -7.45 8.35
C SER A 140 -6.06 -6.68 9.12
N PRO A 141 -7.30 -6.56 8.62
CA PRO A 141 -8.43 -5.99 9.39
C PRO A 141 -8.75 -6.74 10.68
N THR A 142 -8.68 -8.07 10.68
CA THR A 142 -8.90 -8.88 11.91
C THR A 142 -7.85 -8.59 12.97
N LEU A 143 -6.57 -8.47 12.59
CA LEU A 143 -5.49 -8.10 13.51
C LEU A 143 -5.72 -6.72 14.11
N LEU A 144 -6.17 -5.76 13.29
CA LEU A 144 -6.50 -4.41 13.74
C LEU A 144 -7.69 -4.41 14.72
N ALA A 145 -8.72 -5.21 14.45
CA ALA A 145 -9.86 -5.38 15.36
C ALA A 145 -9.45 -6.04 16.68
N ASN A 146 -8.61 -7.08 16.63
CA ASN A 146 -8.06 -7.74 17.83
C ASN A 146 -7.24 -6.76 18.69
N ALA A 147 -6.53 -5.81 18.07
CA ALA A 147 -5.79 -4.75 18.75
C ALA A 147 -6.69 -3.63 19.33
N GLY A 148 -8.01 -3.74 19.21
CA GLY A 148 -8.97 -2.76 19.72
C GLY A 148 -9.35 -1.66 18.73
N GLY A 149 -9.09 -1.86 17.43
CA GLY A 149 -9.52 -0.95 16.38
C GLY A 149 -11.04 -0.84 16.31
N ASP A 150 -11.56 0.38 16.39
CA ASP A 150 -12.99 0.65 16.28
C ASP A 150 -13.49 0.51 14.83
N ILE A 151 -14.82 0.49 14.67
CA ILE A 151 -15.47 0.33 13.38
C ILE A 151 -15.01 1.35 12.34
N THR A 152 -14.76 2.61 12.74
CA THR A 152 -14.32 3.64 11.80
C THR A 152 -12.88 3.42 11.34
N THR A 153 -12.00 2.99 12.25
CA THR A 153 -10.61 2.68 11.94
C THR A 153 -10.48 1.44 11.07
N VAL A 154 -11.22 0.37 11.38
CA VAL A 154 -11.26 -0.85 10.57
C VAL A 154 -11.86 -0.57 9.18
N LYS A 155 -12.94 0.22 9.10
CA LYS A 155 -13.55 0.63 7.82
C LYS A 155 -12.62 1.45 6.95
N ARG A 156 -11.93 2.43 7.55
CA ARG A 156 -10.95 3.29 6.89
C ARG A 156 -9.74 2.49 6.41
N HIS A 157 -9.22 1.59 7.25
CA HIS A 157 -8.10 0.71 6.92
C HIS A 157 -8.40 -0.21 5.73
N GLY A 158 -9.58 -0.83 5.72
CA GLY A 158 -10.00 -1.70 4.62
C GLY A 158 -10.44 -0.97 3.34
N GLY A 159 -10.60 0.36 3.40
CA GLY A 159 -11.12 1.18 2.29
C GLY A 159 -12.58 0.88 1.94
N TRP A 160 -13.40 0.46 2.91
CA TRP A 160 -14.79 0.06 2.65
C TRP A 160 -15.76 1.23 2.75
N LYS A 161 -16.71 1.29 1.81
CA LYS A 161 -17.80 2.29 1.82
C LYS A 161 -18.91 1.93 2.80
N SER A 162 -19.21 0.63 2.94
CA SER A 162 -20.16 0.12 3.94
C SER A 162 -19.44 -0.28 5.24
N THR A 163 -20.09 -0.09 6.38
CA THR A 163 -19.62 -0.64 7.68
C THR A 163 -19.82 -2.15 7.75
N THR A 164 -20.78 -2.73 7.03
CA THR A 164 -21.12 -4.17 7.11
C THR A 164 -19.92 -5.09 6.98
N VAL A 165 -19.01 -4.79 6.06
CA VAL A 165 -17.80 -5.61 5.86
C VAL A 165 -16.82 -5.44 7.03
N ALA A 166 -16.75 -4.25 7.63
CA ALA A 166 -15.90 -3.97 8.79
C ALA A 166 -16.47 -4.55 10.08
N GLU A 167 -17.80 -4.53 10.25
CA GLU A 167 -18.54 -5.11 11.37
C GLU A 167 -18.18 -6.59 11.54
N ASN A 168 -18.22 -7.37 10.46
CA ASN A 168 -17.87 -8.80 10.49
C ASN A 168 -16.47 -9.06 11.09
N TYR A 169 -15.45 -8.24 10.78
CA TYR A 169 -14.11 -8.46 11.34
C TYR A 169 -14.02 -8.11 12.82
N ILE A 170 -14.82 -7.14 13.29
CA ILE A 170 -14.89 -6.78 14.70
C ILE A 170 -15.66 -7.87 15.47
N GLU A 171 -16.79 -8.32 14.95
CA GLU A 171 -17.56 -9.43 15.55
C GLU A 171 -16.75 -10.73 15.63
N GLU A 172 -15.96 -11.03 14.59
CA GLU A 172 -15.11 -12.21 14.57
C GLU A 172 -13.87 -12.11 15.46
N SER A 173 -13.49 -10.89 15.90
CA SER A 173 -12.31 -10.65 16.74
C SER A 173 -12.42 -11.35 18.09
N LEU A 174 -11.31 -11.93 18.54
CA LEU A 174 -11.24 -12.66 19.80
C LEU A 174 -11.51 -11.73 20.99
N SER A 175 -10.97 -10.51 20.94
CA SER A 175 -11.19 -9.48 21.95
C SER A 175 -12.66 -9.12 22.09
N SER A 176 -13.40 -8.94 20.99
CA SER A 176 -14.83 -8.63 21.06
C SER A 176 -15.64 -9.80 21.60
N LYS A 177 -15.33 -11.03 21.17
CA LYS A 177 -15.96 -12.25 21.69
C LYS A 177 -15.74 -12.41 23.20
N MET A 178 -14.51 -12.20 23.67
CA MET A 178 -14.16 -12.26 25.09
C MET A 178 -14.90 -11.17 25.89
N ALA A 179 -14.91 -9.91 25.41
CA ALA A 179 -15.59 -8.81 26.08
C ALA A 179 -17.11 -9.01 26.18
N ILE A 180 -17.73 -9.60 25.16
CA ILE A 180 -19.15 -9.98 25.20
C ILE A 180 -19.38 -11.12 26.20
N ALA A 181 -18.53 -12.15 26.19
CA ALA A 181 -18.64 -13.28 27.09
C ALA A 181 -18.49 -12.86 28.57
N GLU A 182 -17.53 -11.99 28.89
CA GLU A 182 -17.34 -11.43 30.24
C GLU A 182 -18.59 -10.69 30.72
N LYS A 183 -19.21 -9.88 29.86
CA LYS A 183 -20.44 -9.15 30.22
C LYS A 183 -21.62 -10.09 30.52
N ILE A 184 -21.70 -11.23 29.84
CA ILE A 184 -22.75 -12.23 30.09
C ILE A 184 -22.54 -12.94 31.43
N GLN A 185 -21.29 -13.23 31.80
CA GLN A 185 -20.97 -13.92 33.05
C GLN A 185 -21.26 -13.07 34.30
N VAL A 186 -21.37 -11.75 34.18
CA VAL A 186 -21.60 -10.82 35.30
C VAL A 186 -23.10 -10.57 35.57
N LEU A 187 -24.01 -11.34 34.96
CA LEU A 187 -25.43 -11.25 35.34
C LEU A 187 -25.63 -11.65 36.81
N PRO A 188 -26.31 -10.82 37.64
CA PRO A 188 -26.54 -11.14 39.04
C PRO A 188 -27.43 -12.38 39.14
N ASN A 189 -27.08 -13.27 40.07
CA ASN A 189 -27.89 -14.41 40.50
C ASN A 189 -29.34 -13.95 40.73
N VAL A 190 -30.25 -14.28 39.80
CA VAL A 190 -31.69 -14.12 40.04
C VAL A 190 -32.07 -15.21 41.03
N GLY A 191 -32.70 -14.76 42.12
CA GLY A 191 -32.88 -15.48 43.37
C GLY A 191 -33.39 -16.92 43.26
N GLU A 192 -32.82 -17.71 44.15
CA GLU A 192 -33.32 -18.93 44.78
C GLU A 192 -34.86 -19.10 44.70
N VAL A 193 -35.30 -20.11 43.96
CA VAL A 193 -36.61 -20.74 44.20
C VAL A 193 -36.35 -22.23 44.45
N VAL A 194 -36.61 -22.63 45.69
CA VAL A 194 -36.35 -23.95 46.25
C VAL A 194 -37.32 -24.99 45.68
N GLY A 195 -36.81 -26.14 45.23
CA GLY A 195 -37.58 -27.36 44.96
C GLY A 195 -36.65 -28.56 44.67
N PRO A 196 -36.86 -29.77 45.23
CA PRO A 196 -35.76 -30.65 45.60
C PRO A 196 -35.43 -31.78 44.60
N SER A 197 -34.20 -32.29 44.79
CA SER A 197 -33.65 -33.59 44.37
C SER A 197 -33.38 -33.79 42.88
N SER A 198 -32.32 -34.45 42.42
CA SER A 198 -31.06 -34.95 42.97
C SER A 198 -30.36 -35.56 41.75
N THR A 199 -29.06 -35.32 41.56
CA THR A 199 -28.03 -36.31 41.19
C THR A 199 -26.75 -35.59 40.76
N SER A 200 -25.70 -35.95 41.48
CA SER A 200 -24.28 -35.67 41.26
C SER A 200 -23.82 -35.97 39.83
N GLU A 201 -23.05 -35.05 39.25
CA GLU A 201 -21.75 -35.35 38.62
C GLU A 201 -20.99 -34.02 38.35
N THR A 202 -19.81 -33.91 38.94
CA THR A 202 -18.90 -32.75 38.88
C THR A 202 -18.15 -32.67 37.53
N PRO A 203 -18.07 -31.50 36.88
CA PRO A 203 -17.07 -31.27 35.83
C PRO A 203 -15.76 -30.75 36.46
N HIS A 204 -14.65 -31.39 36.12
CA HIS A 204 -13.30 -30.97 36.48
C HIS A 204 -13.02 -29.52 36.05
N ARG A 205 -12.77 -28.65 37.04
CA ARG A 205 -12.31 -27.27 36.85
C ARG A 205 -10.79 -27.29 36.64
N VAL A 206 -10.33 -27.07 35.41
CA VAL A 206 -8.91 -26.77 35.14
C VAL A 206 -8.65 -25.34 35.63
N ASN A 207 -7.76 -25.22 36.61
CA ASN A 207 -7.38 -23.95 37.23
C ASN A 207 -6.16 -23.39 36.50
N LEU A 208 -6.27 -22.20 35.90
CA LEU A 208 -5.13 -21.47 35.33
C LEU A 208 -4.84 -20.27 36.24
N ASN A 209 -3.72 -20.34 36.97
CA ASN A 209 -3.22 -19.26 37.82
C ASN A 209 -2.74 -18.07 36.95
N PRO A 210 -3.09 -16.81 37.28
CA PRO A 210 -2.60 -15.64 36.58
C PRO A 210 -1.31 -15.16 37.25
N GLY A 211 -0.16 -15.45 36.65
CA GLY A 211 1.09 -14.92 37.17
C GLY A 211 2.35 -15.51 36.56
N GLN A 212 2.55 -15.35 35.25
CA GLN A 212 3.91 -15.26 34.69
C GLN A 212 3.94 -14.29 33.50
N ASN A 213 4.84 -13.32 33.61
CA ASN A 213 5.19 -12.34 32.59
C ASN A 213 5.83 -13.06 31.39
N ASN A 214 5.01 -13.54 30.46
CA ASN A 214 5.51 -14.11 29.23
C ASN A 214 5.51 -13.04 28.13
N LYS A 215 6.71 -12.68 27.73
CA LYS A 215 7.07 -11.95 26.51
C LYS A 215 6.13 -12.40 25.39
N VAL A 216 5.22 -11.53 24.94
CA VAL A 216 4.29 -11.82 23.85
C VAL A 216 5.09 -11.99 22.58
N VAL A 217 5.47 -13.22 22.26
CA VAL A 217 5.86 -13.62 20.93
C VAL A 217 4.56 -13.63 20.13
N PHE A 218 4.41 -12.69 19.21
CA PHE A 218 3.31 -12.71 18.26
C PHE A 218 3.55 -13.85 17.26
N GLU A 219 3.09 -15.06 17.60
CA GLU A 219 2.89 -16.09 16.60
C GLU A 219 1.69 -15.68 15.74
N LEU A 220 1.96 -15.32 14.48
CA LEU A 220 0.96 -15.09 13.46
C LEU A 220 0.31 -16.43 13.09
N ASN A 221 -0.69 -16.85 13.86
CA ASN A 221 -1.60 -17.91 13.43
C ASN A 221 -2.55 -17.33 12.37
N VAL A 222 -2.17 -17.47 11.10
CA VAL A 222 -3.01 -17.13 9.94
C VAL A 222 -4.12 -18.18 9.87
N ASN A 223 -5.29 -17.85 10.39
CA ASN A 223 -6.44 -18.75 10.35
C ASN A 223 -7.11 -18.66 8.97
N ILE A 224 -6.96 -19.70 8.14
CA ILE A 224 -7.47 -19.75 6.77
C ILE A 224 -8.90 -20.30 6.80
N HIS A 225 -9.89 -19.41 6.77
CA HIS A 225 -11.29 -19.81 6.59
C HIS A 225 -11.59 -20.01 5.10
N ASN A 226 -11.52 -21.26 4.63
CA ASN A 226 -12.10 -21.66 3.35
C ASN A 226 -13.60 -21.91 3.53
N ASN A 227 -14.44 -20.92 3.20
CA ASN A 227 -15.88 -21.15 3.08
C ASN A 227 -16.23 -21.40 1.61
N SER A 228 -16.28 -22.68 1.24
CA SER A 228 -16.82 -23.19 -0.01
C SER A 228 -18.36 -23.18 0.00
N LYS A 229 -19.00 -22.01 0.08
CA LYS A 229 -20.42 -21.85 -0.25
C LYS A 229 -20.66 -20.56 -1.02
N GLY A 230 -20.94 -20.70 -2.31
CA GLY A 230 -21.08 -19.61 -3.26
C GLY A 230 -22.30 -18.72 -3.02
N ARG A 231 -22.10 -17.43 -3.25
CA ARG A 231 -22.99 -16.58 -4.05
C ARG A 231 -22.13 -15.66 -4.91
N PHE A 232 -22.06 -15.98 -6.20
CA PHE A 232 -21.52 -15.10 -7.21
C PHE A 232 -22.43 -13.86 -7.29
N TYR A 233 -21.97 -12.73 -6.78
CA TYR A 233 -22.44 -11.43 -7.27
C TYR A 233 -21.45 -10.97 -8.33
N ASN A 234 -21.85 -11.16 -9.59
CA ASN A 234 -21.28 -10.44 -10.72
C ASN A 234 -21.40 -8.93 -10.44
N ARG A 235 -20.31 -8.27 -10.08
CA ARG A 235 -20.13 -6.86 -10.39
C ARG A 235 -19.22 -6.78 -11.61
N SER A 236 -19.87 -6.61 -12.75
CA SER A 236 -19.28 -6.04 -13.96
C SER A 236 -18.49 -4.78 -13.59
N ILE A 237 -17.16 -4.91 -13.56
CA ILE A 237 -16.26 -3.77 -13.66
C ILE A 237 -16.32 -3.37 -15.13
N THR A 238 -17.01 -2.27 -15.41
CA THR A 238 -17.05 -1.70 -16.76
C THR A 238 -15.63 -1.39 -17.22
N PRO A 239 -15.24 -1.79 -18.45
CA PRO A 239 -13.98 -1.36 -19.03
C PRO A 239 -14.06 0.13 -19.36
N TYR A 240 -12.97 0.82 -19.03
CA TYR A 240 -12.67 2.18 -19.42
C TYR A 240 -12.84 2.35 -20.94
N SER A 241 -13.78 3.20 -21.35
CA SER A 241 -14.02 3.52 -22.76
C SER A 241 -12.79 4.19 -23.38
N ARG A 242 -12.16 3.53 -24.35
CA ARG A 242 -11.30 4.18 -25.35
C ARG A 242 -12.21 4.64 -26.49
N ASN A 243 -12.43 5.95 -26.60
CA ASN A 243 -12.86 6.53 -27.87
C ASN A 243 -11.69 6.46 -28.86
N SER A 244 -11.69 5.45 -29.73
CA SER A 244 -10.94 5.48 -30.99
C SER A 244 -11.83 6.10 -32.05
N LEU A 245 -11.55 7.35 -32.42
CA LEU A 245 -12.04 7.93 -33.65
C LEU A 245 -11.27 7.28 -34.81
N SER A 246 -11.94 6.39 -35.54
CA SER A 246 -11.54 5.96 -36.88
C SER A 246 -11.81 7.12 -37.85
N ARG A 247 -10.76 7.68 -38.45
CA ARG A 247 -10.86 8.43 -39.69
C ARG A 247 -11.14 7.45 -40.83
N SER A 248 -12.23 7.70 -41.54
CA SER A 248 -12.46 7.23 -42.90
C SER A 248 -11.47 7.92 -43.84
N LEU A 249 -10.76 7.13 -44.64
CA LEU A 249 -10.67 7.22 -46.11
C LEU A 249 -10.28 5.83 -46.63
#